data_AF-A0A7K3IRT8-F1
#
_entry.id   AF-A0A7K3IRT8-F1
#
_cell.length_a   1.000
_cell.length_b   1.000
_cell.length_c   1.000
_cell.angle_alpha   90.00
_cell.angle_beta   90.00
_cell.angle_gamma   90.00
#
_symmetry.space_group_name_H-M   'P 1'
#
loop_
_entity.id
_entity.type
_entity.pdbx_description
1 polymer ?
#
loop_
_entity_poly.entity_id
_entity_poly.type
_entity_poly.pdbx_seq_one_letter_code
_entity_poly.pdbx_strand_id
1 'polypeptide(L)'
;MPDLTLQNIDQVSNDIQKEEIVFPHLLEELIDHICCDIENEMQSDLDFEEAYEKVRLKIGSRRLKEIQEETLYVVDTKYRHMKNTMKISAITGTVLLGFASLFKINHWPSAGIMMTLGAICLALIFLPSALGVLWKETKSGKRLFLFISAFFAGMFFILGILFKVQHWPGAGVMLSLSYLSGIIFFIPALFFSMLKDKERKIRRPAYILAFTGVTLHMLGLLFKIQHWPYSGLLLTTGMTILFVIALPLYTWIKWKDEKNVKAEYIYLLIASLAILIPSVLITIITNQ
;
A
#
# COMPACT_ATOMS: atom_id res chain seq x y z
N MET A 1 16.80 29.38 31.29
CA MET A 1 16.03 28.41 30.49
C MET A 1 17.06 27.63 29.70
N PRO A 2 17.00 26.29 29.67
CA PRO A 2 17.87 25.53 28.79
C PRO A 2 17.48 25.84 27.34
N ASP A 3 18.31 26.63 26.66
CA ASP A 3 18.08 26.98 25.26
C ASP A 3 18.74 25.92 24.36
N LEU A 4 18.03 25.50 23.31
CA LEU A 4 18.58 24.56 22.34
C LEU A 4 19.78 25.17 21.60
N THR A 5 20.84 24.36 21.43
CA THR A 5 21.96 24.77 20.58
C THR A 5 21.56 24.70 19.10
N LEU A 6 22.23 25.48 18.24
CA LEU A 6 22.01 25.44 16.79
C LEU A 6 22.20 24.03 16.20
N GLN A 7 23.14 23.24 16.73
CA GLN A 7 23.35 21.85 16.32
C GLN A 7 22.15 20.96 16.65
N ASN A 8 21.52 21.17 17.81
CA ASN A 8 20.32 20.42 18.22
C ASN A 8 19.14 20.74 17.30
N ILE A 9 18.94 22.02 16.96
CA ILE A 9 17.90 22.47 16.03
C ILE A 9 18.14 21.88 14.63
N ASP A 10 19.37 21.88 14.15
CA ASP A 10 19.74 21.28 12.87
C ASP A 10 19.49 19.77 12.85
N GLN A 11 19.77 19.05 13.95
CA GLN A 11 19.46 17.62 14.07
C GLN A 11 17.96 17.36 13.97
N VAL A 12 17.16 18.09 14.74
CA VAL A 12 15.68 17.99 14.75
C VAL A 12 15.11 18.31 13.36
N SER A 13 15.55 19.42 12.75
CA SER A 13 15.13 19.83 11.41
C SER A 13 15.44 18.76 10.35
N ASN A 14 16.66 18.21 10.36
CA ASN A 14 17.06 17.15 9.44
C ASN A 14 16.24 15.87 9.62
N ASP A 15 15.86 15.53 10.85
CA ASP A 15 15.07 14.33 11.12
C ASP A 15 13.61 14.50 10.69
N ILE A 16 13.01 15.67 10.95
CA ILE A 16 11.64 15.98 10.51
C ILE A 16 11.58 16.06 8.98
N GLN A 17 12.59 16.63 8.31
CA GLN A 17 12.65 16.64 6.84
C GLN A 17 12.75 15.23 6.24
N LYS A 18 13.36 14.26 6.94
CA LYS A 18 13.39 12.85 6.51
C LYS A 18 12.02 12.18 6.56
N GLU A 19 11.06 12.72 7.32
CA GLU A 19 9.69 12.19 7.43
C GLU A 19 8.79 12.54 6.24
N GLU A 20 9.35 13.13 5.18
CA GLU A 20 8.64 13.51 3.94
C GLU A 20 7.53 14.54 4.19
N ILE A 21 7.83 15.53 5.04
CA ILE A 21 6.97 16.72 5.21
C ILE A 21 7.22 17.66 4.04
N VAL A 22 6.17 17.87 3.25
CA VAL A 22 6.17 18.53 1.95
C VAL A 22 5.69 19.97 2.03
N PHE A 23 4.91 20.33 3.05
CA PHE A 23 4.33 21.67 3.20
C PHE A 23 5.29 22.57 4.01
N PRO A 24 5.95 23.57 3.40
CA PRO A 24 7.06 24.29 4.05
C PRO A 24 6.65 25.05 5.31
N HIS A 25 5.50 25.71 5.28
CA HIS A 25 5.02 26.48 6.43
C HIS A 25 4.71 25.59 7.63
N LEU A 26 4.10 24.42 7.39
CA LEU A 26 3.86 23.43 8.45
C LEU A 26 5.17 22.82 8.95
N LEU A 27 6.16 22.63 8.08
CA LEU A 27 7.48 22.14 8.50
C LEU A 27 8.12 23.12 9.50
N GLU A 28 8.08 24.42 9.22
CA GLU A 28 8.61 25.45 10.11
C GLU A 28 7.86 25.47 11.45
N GLU A 29 6.52 25.47 11.42
CA GLU A 29 5.69 25.44 12.64
C GLU A 29 5.92 24.16 13.47
N LEU A 30 6.09 23.00 12.82
CA LEU A 30 6.36 21.74 13.50
C LEU A 30 7.75 21.73 14.13
N ILE A 31 8.77 22.26 13.45
CA ILE A 31 10.12 22.38 14.01
C ILE A 31 10.07 23.26 15.26
N ASP A 32 9.43 24.43 15.18
CA ASP A 32 9.31 25.35 16.31
C ASP A 32 8.57 24.70 17.50
N HIS A 33 7.42 24.06 17.23
CA HIS A 33 6.66 23.37 18.26
C HIS A 33 7.44 22.22 18.91
N ILE A 34 8.18 21.44 18.12
CA ILE A 34 9.03 20.34 18.62
C ILE A 34 10.16 20.89 19.48
N CYS A 35 10.82 21.97 19.05
CA CYS A 35 11.86 22.63 19.84
C CYS A 35 11.31 23.11 21.19
N CYS A 36 10.15 23.79 21.22
CA CYS A 36 9.51 24.20 22.47
C CYS A 36 9.16 23.01 23.37
N ASP A 37 8.63 21.92 22.81
CA ASP A 37 8.32 20.70 23.59
C ASP A 37 9.59 20.07 24.19
N ILE A 38 10.71 20.07 23.46
CA ILE A 38 12.01 19.59 23.97
C ILE A 38 12.51 20.50 25.10
N GLU A 39 12.47 21.82 24.93
CA GLU A 39 12.88 22.78 25.95
C GLU A 39 12.07 22.62 27.26
N ASN A 40 10.76 22.36 27.13
CA ASN A 40 9.89 22.07 28.28
C ASN A 40 10.27 20.76 28.99
N GLU A 41 10.65 19.73 28.25
CA GLU A 41 11.12 18.46 28.83
C GLU A 41 12.52 18.59 29.46
N MET A 42 13.40 19.41 28.88
CA MET A 42 14.72 19.74 29.46
C MET A 42 14.61 20.55 30.75
N GLN A 43 13.53 21.32 30.95
CA GLN A 43 13.25 21.97 32.24
C GLN A 43 12.95 20.96 33.36
N SER A 44 12.64 19.71 33.02
CA SER A 44 12.39 18.62 33.98
C SER A 44 13.66 17.81 34.28
N ASP A 45 14.84 18.43 34.18
CA ASP A 45 16.17 17.84 34.40
C ASP A 45 16.54 16.68 33.44
N LEU A 46 15.93 16.63 32.24
CA LEU A 46 16.30 15.68 31.19
C LEU A 46 17.42 16.24 30.30
N ASP A 47 18.35 15.38 29.89
CA ASP A 47 19.31 15.72 28.84
C ASP A 47 18.60 15.84 27.48
N PHE A 48 19.22 16.57 26.54
CA PHE A 48 18.63 16.80 25.20
C PHE A 48 18.23 15.50 24.50
N GLU A 49 19.08 14.47 24.52
CA GLU A 49 18.81 13.22 23.82
C GLU A 49 17.61 12.48 24.43
N GLU A 50 17.47 12.51 25.77
CA GLU A 50 16.34 11.91 26.48
C GLU A 50 15.05 12.69 26.26
N ALA A 51 15.11 14.02 26.31
CA ALA A 51 13.99 14.90 26.01
C ALA A 51 13.54 14.75 24.54
N TYR A 52 14.48 14.67 23.60
CA TYR A 52 14.21 14.49 22.18
C TYR A 52 13.56 13.15 21.88
N GLU A 53 14.09 12.03 22.40
CA GLU A 53 13.46 10.72 22.21
C GLU A 53 12.07 10.67 22.82
N LYS A 54 11.86 11.29 24.00
CA LYS A 54 10.53 11.37 24.64
C LYS A 54 9.53 12.14 23.78
N VAL A 55 9.90 13.31 23.26
CA VAL A 55 9.05 14.13 22.37
C VAL A 55 8.80 13.40 21.04
N ARG A 56 9.83 12.77 20.47
CA ARG A 56 9.73 12.00 19.22
C ARG A 56 8.78 10.81 19.35
N LEU A 57 8.81 10.10 20.47
CA LEU A 57 7.88 9.01 20.79
C LEU A 57 6.45 9.51 21.00
N LYS A 58 6.29 10.69 21.64
CA LYS A 58 4.99 11.32 21.89
C LYS A 58 4.32 11.79 20.59
N ILE A 59 5.08 12.37 19.68
CA ILE A 59 4.58 12.88 18.40
C ILE A 59 4.33 11.73 17.44
N GLY A 60 5.33 10.87 17.21
CA GLY A 60 5.24 9.75 16.28
C GLY A 60 5.14 10.17 14.80
N SER A 61 5.90 9.50 13.94
CA SER A 61 5.93 9.79 12.48
C SER A 61 4.56 9.73 11.80
N ARG A 62 3.63 8.95 12.35
CA ARG A 62 2.24 8.87 11.88
C ARG A 62 1.47 10.17 12.11
N ARG A 63 1.59 10.79 13.27
CA ARG A 63 0.84 12.01 13.61
C ARG A 63 1.28 13.18 12.75
N LEU A 64 2.58 13.30 12.48
CA LEU A 64 3.13 14.32 11.58
C LEU A 64 2.52 14.23 10.18
N LYS A 65 2.39 13.01 9.65
CA LYS A 65 1.75 12.75 8.35
C LYS A 65 0.25 13.08 8.38
N GLU A 66 -0.44 12.74 9.47
CA GLU A 66 -1.86 13.08 9.66
C GLU A 66 -2.08 14.60 9.67
N ILE A 67 -1.27 15.36 10.43
CA ILE A 67 -1.34 16.82 10.47
C ILE A 67 -1.10 17.42 9.08
N GLN A 68 -0.10 16.91 8.35
CA GLN A 68 0.15 17.34 6.97
C GLN A 68 -1.05 17.08 6.05
N GLU A 69 -1.65 15.89 6.11
CA GLU A 69 -2.84 15.56 5.31
C GLU A 69 -4.04 16.47 5.65
N GLU A 70 -4.26 16.76 6.93
CA GLU A 70 -5.32 17.65 7.40
C GLU A 70 -5.08 19.09 6.91
N THR A 71 -3.87 19.61 7.04
CA THR A 71 -3.49 20.95 6.55
C THR A 71 -3.63 21.05 5.03
N LEU A 72 -3.13 20.06 4.27
CA LEU A 72 -3.31 19.99 2.82
C LEU A 72 -4.79 19.94 2.44
N TYR A 73 -5.62 19.22 3.20
CA TYR A 73 -7.06 19.14 2.96
C TYR A 73 -7.75 20.49 3.14
N VAL A 74 -7.36 21.26 4.15
CA VAL A 74 -7.94 22.58 4.46
C VAL A 74 -7.45 23.65 3.51
N VAL A 75 -6.16 23.68 3.18
CA VAL A 75 -5.53 24.77 2.41
C VAL A 75 -5.63 24.55 0.90
N ASP A 76 -5.45 23.31 0.41
CA ASP A 76 -5.37 23.01 -1.02
C ASP A 76 -6.68 22.42 -1.55
N THR A 77 -7.50 23.27 -2.17
CA THR A 77 -8.80 22.89 -2.75
C THR A 77 -8.67 21.81 -3.82
N LYS A 78 -7.63 21.84 -4.66
CA LYS A 78 -7.38 20.83 -5.69
C LYS A 78 -7.07 19.47 -5.07
N TYR A 79 -6.26 19.44 -4.01
CA TYR A 79 -6.00 18.23 -3.23
C TYR A 79 -7.29 17.69 -2.62
N ARG A 80 -8.11 18.55 -1.99
CA ARG A 80 -9.40 18.18 -1.43
C ARG A 80 -10.32 17.51 -2.45
N HIS A 81 -10.48 18.13 -3.63
CA HIS A 81 -11.29 17.56 -4.72
C HIS A 81 -10.76 16.20 -5.15
N MET A 82 -9.45 16.06 -5.35
CA MET A 82 -8.85 14.81 -5.77
C MET A 82 -8.99 13.69 -4.72
N LYS A 83 -8.81 13.99 -3.43
CA LYS A 83 -9.00 13.05 -2.32
C LYS A 83 -10.46 12.62 -2.20
N ASN A 84 -11.41 13.54 -2.36
CA ASN A 84 -12.84 13.23 -2.34
C ASN A 84 -13.23 12.38 -3.56
N THR A 85 -12.79 12.73 -4.76
CA THR A 85 -13.03 11.95 -6.00
C THR A 85 -12.45 10.54 -5.87
N MET A 86 -11.23 10.40 -5.34
CA MET A 86 -10.63 9.10 -5.07
C MET A 86 -11.51 8.25 -4.15
N LYS A 87 -11.93 8.78 -2.99
CA LYS A 87 -12.77 8.04 -2.03
C LYS A 87 -14.11 7.63 -2.64
N ILE A 88 -14.80 8.55 -3.30
CA ILE A 88 -16.12 8.30 -3.89
C ILE A 88 -16.03 7.29 -5.03
N SER A 89 -15.09 7.46 -5.95
CA SER A 89 -14.92 6.53 -7.08
C SER A 89 -14.50 5.12 -6.64
N ALA A 90 -13.69 4.99 -5.58
CA ALA A 90 -13.35 3.69 -5.01
C ALA A 90 -14.59 2.94 -4.50
N ILE A 91 -15.44 3.64 -3.72
CA ILE A 91 -16.67 3.06 -3.17
C ILE A 91 -17.64 2.73 -4.30
N THR A 92 -17.94 3.69 -5.16
CA THR A 92 -18.87 3.51 -6.28
C THR A 92 -18.43 2.38 -7.21
N GLY A 93 -17.15 2.34 -7.58
CA GLY A 93 -16.60 1.30 -8.45
C GLY A 93 -16.67 -0.09 -7.81
N THR A 94 -16.32 -0.21 -6.53
CA THR A 94 -16.37 -1.49 -5.80
C THR A 94 -17.80 -1.99 -5.62
N VAL A 95 -18.73 -1.10 -5.28
CA VAL A 95 -20.16 -1.42 -5.14
C VAL A 95 -20.73 -1.87 -6.49
N LEU A 96 -20.43 -1.16 -7.57
CA LEU A 96 -20.86 -1.54 -8.91
C LEU A 96 -20.32 -2.92 -9.32
N LEU A 97 -19.04 -3.21 -9.05
CA LEU A 97 -18.48 -4.54 -9.33
C LEU A 97 -19.10 -5.64 -8.46
N GLY A 98 -19.38 -5.35 -7.19
CA GLY A 98 -20.05 -6.28 -6.28
C GLY A 98 -21.47 -6.61 -6.75
N PHE A 99 -22.27 -5.62 -7.14
CA PHE A 99 -23.59 -5.88 -7.71
C PHE A 99 -23.50 -6.53 -9.09
N ALA A 100 -22.54 -6.15 -9.93
CA ALA A 100 -22.35 -6.76 -11.23
C ALA A 100 -22.04 -8.26 -11.13
N SER A 101 -21.23 -8.68 -10.16
CA SER A 101 -20.95 -10.10 -9.93
C SER A 101 -22.20 -10.85 -9.45
N LEU A 102 -22.97 -10.29 -8.52
CA LEU A 102 -24.26 -10.85 -8.08
C LEU A 102 -25.24 -11.01 -9.25
N PHE A 103 -25.37 -10.00 -10.11
CA PHE A 103 -26.25 -10.04 -11.27
C PHE A 103 -25.78 -11.08 -12.28
N LYS A 104 -24.45 -11.22 -12.46
CA LYS A 104 -23.88 -12.22 -13.37
C LYS A 104 -24.14 -13.65 -12.88
N ILE A 105 -24.03 -13.90 -11.57
CA ILE A 105 -24.34 -15.20 -10.96
C ILE A 105 -25.84 -15.54 -11.12
N ASN A 106 -26.72 -14.57 -10.88
CA ASN A 106 -28.17 -14.75 -10.98
C ASN A 106 -28.71 -14.65 -12.42
N HIS A 107 -27.83 -14.47 -13.42
CA HIS A 107 -28.20 -14.29 -14.83
C HIS A 107 -29.14 -13.10 -15.08
N TRP A 108 -29.10 -12.08 -14.23
CA TRP A 108 -29.92 -10.88 -14.35
C TRP A 108 -29.39 -9.95 -15.45
N PRO A 109 -30.30 -9.25 -16.17
CA PRO A 109 -29.91 -8.29 -17.20
C PRO A 109 -29.05 -7.16 -16.60
N SER A 110 -28.28 -6.46 -17.43
CA SER A 110 -27.37 -5.35 -17.07
C SER A 110 -26.08 -5.68 -16.31
N ALA A 111 -25.83 -6.94 -15.92
CA ALA A 111 -24.59 -7.35 -15.24
C ALA A 111 -23.32 -6.87 -15.96
N GLY A 112 -23.30 -7.00 -17.30
CA GLY A 112 -22.19 -6.53 -18.12
C GLY A 112 -21.99 -5.02 -18.07
N ILE A 113 -23.07 -4.23 -18.12
CA ILE A 113 -22.99 -2.76 -18.09
C ILE A 113 -22.45 -2.29 -16.74
N MET A 114 -22.99 -2.83 -15.64
CA MET A 114 -22.55 -2.50 -14.29
C MET A 114 -21.08 -2.84 -14.08
N MET A 115 -20.64 -4.00 -14.59
CA MET A 115 -19.25 -4.42 -14.49
C MET A 115 -18.31 -3.48 -15.26
N THR A 116 -18.69 -3.09 -16.48
CA THR A 116 -17.91 -2.15 -17.30
C THR A 116 -17.83 -0.77 -16.65
N LEU A 117 -18.94 -0.23 -16.16
CA LEU A 117 -18.94 1.06 -15.46
C LEU A 117 -18.11 1.02 -14.17
N GLY A 118 -18.24 -0.04 -13.37
CA GLY A 118 -17.45 -0.23 -12.17
C GLY A 118 -15.96 -0.31 -12.45
N ALA A 119 -15.56 -1.11 -13.45
CA ALA A 119 -14.16 -1.24 -13.87
C ALA A 119 -13.59 0.07 -14.43
N ILE A 120 -14.35 0.81 -15.27
CA ILE A 120 -13.93 2.12 -15.79
C ILE A 120 -13.80 3.14 -14.65
N CYS A 121 -14.74 3.15 -13.70
CA CYS A 121 -14.67 4.02 -12.54
C CYS A 121 -13.39 3.76 -11.72
N LEU A 122 -13.04 2.49 -11.48
CA LEU A 122 -11.83 2.16 -10.75
C LEU A 122 -10.55 2.46 -11.56
N ALA A 123 -10.51 2.07 -12.84
CA ALA A 123 -9.31 2.18 -13.66
C ALA A 123 -9.00 3.61 -14.10
N LEU A 124 -10.02 4.40 -14.48
CA LEU A 124 -9.84 5.70 -15.11
C LEU A 124 -10.21 6.89 -14.21
N ILE A 125 -10.87 6.68 -13.05
CA ILE A 125 -11.20 7.77 -12.13
C ILE A 125 -10.47 7.59 -10.80
N PHE A 126 -10.61 6.44 -10.16
CA PHE A 126 -9.98 6.15 -8.88
C PHE A 126 -8.45 6.13 -8.98
N LEU A 127 -7.88 5.31 -9.87
CA LEU A 127 -6.42 5.16 -9.97
C LEU A 127 -5.69 6.47 -10.30
N PRO A 128 -6.12 7.31 -11.28
CA PRO A 128 -5.48 8.60 -11.52
C PRO A 128 -5.61 9.56 -10.34
N SER A 129 -6.77 9.59 -9.68
CA SER A 129 -6.98 10.42 -8.48
C SER A 129 -6.07 9.96 -7.33
N ALA A 130 -5.93 8.65 -7.12
CA ALA A 130 -5.05 8.08 -6.11
C ALA A 130 -3.59 8.41 -6.37
N LEU A 131 -3.12 8.29 -7.62
CA LEU A 131 -1.76 8.66 -8.01
C LEU A 131 -1.47 10.14 -7.70
N GLY A 132 -2.40 11.04 -8.03
CA GLY A 132 -2.24 12.45 -7.76
C GLY A 132 -2.25 12.79 -6.26
N VAL A 133 -3.10 12.14 -5.47
CA VAL A 133 -3.15 12.29 -3.99
C VAL A 133 -1.82 11.86 -3.39
N LEU A 134 -1.37 10.64 -3.71
CA LEU A 134 -0.14 10.07 -3.18
C LEU A 134 1.09 10.90 -3.57
N TRP A 135 1.10 11.45 -4.79
CA TRP A 135 2.16 12.35 -5.23
C TRP A 135 2.18 13.65 -4.41
N LYS A 136 1.02 14.27 -4.15
CA LYS A 136 0.95 15.50 -3.34
C LYS A 136 1.38 15.29 -1.90
N GLU A 137 1.05 14.15 -1.31
CA GLU A 137 1.38 13.82 0.09
C GLU A 137 2.86 13.52 0.30
N THR A 138 3.55 13.04 -0.74
CA THR A 138 4.89 12.49 -0.58
C THR A 138 5.99 13.34 -1.24
N LYS A 139 5.74 13.89 -2.45
CA LYS A 139 6.71 14.58 -3.33
C LYS A 139 8.13 13.97 -3.39
N SER A 140 8.25 12.65 -3.19
CA SER A 140 9.53 11.92 -3.25
C SER A 140 9.66 11.18 -4.57
N GLY A 141 10.73 11.45 -5.33
CA GLY A 141 10.96 10.81 -6.63
C GLY A 141 11.07 9.28 -6.57
N LYS A 142 11.62 8.73 -5.48
CA LYS A 142 11.71 7.27 -5.29
C LYS A 142 10.35 6.63 -5.06
N ARG A 143 9.46 7.30 -4.32
CA ARG A 143 8.09 6.82 -4.08
C ARG A 143 7.18 7.08 -5.28
N LEU A 144 7.46 8.10 -6.08
CA LEU A 144 6.78 8.31 -7.35
C LEU A 144 6.91 7.10 -8.28
N PHE A 145 8.09 6.49 -8.37
CA PHE A 145 8.27 5.27 -9.14
C PHE A 145 7.39 4.12 -8.62
N LEU A 146 7.26 3.96 -7.30
CA LEU A 146 6.34 3.00 -6.69
C LEU A 146 4.89 3.28 -7.07
N PHE A 147 4.44 4.55 -7.00
CA PHE A 147 3.05 4.91 -7.31
C PHE A 147 2.73 4.74 -8.80
N ILE A 148 3.64 5.13 -9.69
CA ILE A 148 3.47 4.98 -11.14
C ILE A 148 3.45 3.50 -11.54
N SER A 149 4.37 2.70 -10.99
CA SER A 149 4.38 1.25 -11.27
C SER A 149 3.13 0.56 -10.75
N ALA A 150 2.64 0.93 -9.56
CA ALA A 150 1.36 0.45 -9.03
C ALA A 150 0.17 0.85 -9.90
N PHE A 151 0.16 2.09 -10.40
CA PHE A 151 -0.88 2.61 -11.29
C PHE A 151 -1.01 1.77 -12.55
N PHE A 152 0.09 1.54 -13.27
CA PHE A 152 0.06 0.74 -14.50
C PHE A 152 -0.29 -0.72 -14.23
N ALA A 153 0.29 -1.34 -13.19
CA ALA A 153 0.00 -2.72 -12.83
C ALA A 153 -1.50 -2.91 -12.53
N GLY A 154 -2.08 -2.03 -11.70
CA GLY A 154 -3.49 -2.06 -11.32
C GLY A 154 -4.43 -1.73 -12.47
N MET A 155 -4.11 -0.73 -13.29
CA MET A 155 -4.93 -0.34 -14.44
C MET A 155 -5.04 -1.47 -15.45
N PHE A 156 -3.92 -2.08 -15.85
CA PHE A 156 -3.93 -3.22 -16.76
C PHE A 156 -4.60 -4.45 -16.14
N PHE A 157 -4.50 -4.63 -14.81
CA PHE A 157 -5.18 -5.73 -14.12
C PHE A 157 -6.70 -5.61 -14.22
N ILE A 158 -7.25 -4.44 -13.83
CA ILE A 158 -8.69 -4.17 -13.82
C ILE A 158 -9.25 -4.28 -15.24
N LEU A 159 -8.60 -3.64 -16.22
CA LEU A 159 -9.03 -3.72 -17.61
C LEU A 159 -8.88 -5.13 -18.19
N GLY A 160 -7.82 -5.85 -17.85
CA GLY A 160 -7.60 -7.22 -18.28
C GLY A 160 -8.68 -8.18 -17.76
N ILE A 161 -9.06 -8.06 -16.48
CA ILE A 161 -10.18 -8.81 -15.90
C ILE A 161 -11.48 -8.45 -16.60
N LEU A 162 -11.76 -7.15 -16.79
CA LEU A 162 -12.97 -6.70 -17.48
C LEU A 162 -13.05 -7.34 -18.87
N PHE A 163 -11.98 -7.27 -19.67
CA PHE A 163 -11.94 -7.83 -21.01
C PHE A 163 -12.12 -9.34 -20.99
N LYS A 164 -11.51 -10.05 -20.02
CA LYS A 164 -11.65 -11.49 -19.87
C LYS A 164 -13.10 -11.88 -19.58
N VAL A 165 -13.76 -11.15 -18.66
CA VAL A 165 -15.12 -11.46 -18.22
C VAL A 165 -16.17 -11.02 -19.24
N GLN A 166 -15.90 -9.98 -20.04
CA GLN A 166 -16.73 -9.52 -21.17
C GLN A 166 -16.46 -10.28 -22.48
N HIS A 167 -15.50 -11.20 -22.50
CA HIS A 167 -15.06 -11.91 -23.71
C HIS A 167 -14.57 -10.98 -24.83
N TRP A 168 -14.02 -9.82 -24.46
CA TRP A 168 -13.44 -8.89 -25.42
C TRP A 168 -12.03 -9.34 -25.85
N PRO A 169 -11.64 -9.08 -27.11
CA PRO A 169 -10.33 -9.47 -27.61
C PRO A 169 -9.21 -8.74 -26.84
N GLY A 170 -8.06 -9.37 -26.68
CA GLY A 170 -6.88 -8.77 -26.02
C GLY A 170 -6.81 -8.93 -24.50
N ALA A 171 -7.77 -9.61 -23.86
CA ALA A 171 -7.75 -9.87 -22.42
C ALA A 171 -6.43 -10.51 -21.93
N GLY A 172 -5.93 -11.50 -22.66
CA GLY A 172 -4.66 -12.18 -22.33
C GLY A 172 -3.46 -11.24 -22.38
N VAL A 173 -3.41 -10.35 -23.37
CA VAL A 173 -2.34 -9.35 -23.51
C VAL A 173 -2.36 -8.36 -22.36
N MET A 174 -3.54 -7.80 -22.05
CA MET A 174 -3.73 -6.85 -20.93
C MET A 174 -3.33 -7.46 -19.59
N LEU A 175 -3.79 -8.67 -19.29
CA LEU A 175 -3.41 -9.38 -18.06
C LEU A 175 -1.91 -9.65 -18.02
N SER A 176 -1.31 -10.08 -19.13
CA SER A 176 0.13 -10.34 -19.18
C SER A 176 0.96 -9.09 -18.93
N LEU A 177 0.56 -7.95 -19.51
CA LEU A 177 1.19 -6.65 -19.24
C LEU A 177 1.08 -6.27 -17.76
N SER A 178 -0.08 -6.50 -17.13
CA SER A 178 -0.28 -6.27 -15.70
C SER A 178 0.69 -7.10 -14.84
N TYR A 179 0.76 -8.41 -15.07
CA TYR A 179 1.66 -9.30 -14.31
C TYR A 179 3.14 -8.93 -14.55
N LEU A 180 3.53 -8.64 -15.80
CA LEU A 180 4.90 -8.24 -16.13
C LEU A 180 5.27 -6.91 -15.46
N SER A 181 4.41 -5.89 -15.54
CA SER A 181 4.69 -4.61 -14.88
C SER A 181 4.70 -4.75 -13.35
N GLY A 182 3.84 -5.63 -12.82
CA GLY A 182 3.81 -6.01 -11.42
C GLY A 182 5.14 -6.60 -10.95
N ILE A 183 5.61 -7.65 -11.64
CA ILE A 183 6.82 -8.41 -11.30
C ILE A 183 8.10 -7.57 -11.48
N ILE A 184 8.20 -6.83 -12.58
CA ILE A 184 9.45 -6.14 -12.94
C ILE A 184 9.57 -4.78 -12.24
N PHE A 185 8.46 -4.03 -12.08
CA PHE A 185 8.51 -2.67 -11.58
C PHE A 185 7.91 -2.53 -10.18
N PHE A 186 6.65 -2.93 -10.00
CA PHE A 186 5.92 -2.64 -8.76
C PHE A 186 6.46 -3.42 -7.55
N ILE A 187 6.64 -4.73 -7.67
CA ILE A 187 7.11 -5.59 -6.58
C ILE A 187 8.51 -5.16 -6.10
N PRO A 188 9.51 -4.95 -6.99
CA PRO A 188 10.81 -4.43 -6.57
C PRO A 188 10.73 -3.03 -5.94
N ALA A 189 9.94 -2.11 -6.51
CA ALA A 189 9.76 -0.77 -5.95
C ALA A 189 9.20 -0.84 -4.51
N LEU A 190 8.18 -1.67 -4.30
CA LEU A 190 7.59 -1.91 -3.00
C LEU A 190 8.61 -2.54 -2.04
N PHE A 191 9.40 -3.51 -2.48
CA PHE A 191 10.44 -4.14 -1.67
C PHE A 191 11.48 -3.13 -1.16
N PHE A 192 12.03 -2.31 -2.05
CA PHE A 192 13.01 -1.29 -1.66
C PHE A 192 12.40 -0.24 -0.72
N SER A 193 11.14 0.13 -0.92
CA SER A 193 10.45 1.05 0.00
C SER A 193 10.32 0.48 1.42
N MET A 194 10.05 -0.83 1.53
CA MET A 194 9.89 -1.54 2.79
C MET A 194 11.23 -1.81 3.51
N LEU A 195 12.33 -1.96 2.76
CA LEU A 195 13.67 -2.18 3.33
C LEU A 195 14.32 -0.92 3.89
N LYS A 196 13.92 0.27 3.39
CA LYS A 196 14.47 1.56 3.81
C LYS A 196 14.08 1.92 5.25
N ASP A 197 12.99 1.36 5.76
CA ASP A 197 12.56 1.54 7.14
C ASP A 197 13.57 0.88 8.10
N LYS A 198 14.42 1.72 8.72
CA LYS A 198 15.53 1.28 9.58
C LYS A 198 15.04 0.62 10.86
N GLU A 199 13.84 0.94 11.33
CA GLU A 199 13.28 0.45 12.59
C GLU A 199 12.80 -1.01 12.49
N ARG A 200 12.79 -1.61 11.30
CA ARG A 200 12.20 -2.94 11.04
C ARG A 200 13.19 -4.02 10.62
N LYS A 201 14.47 -3.94 11.04
CA LYS A 201 15.49 -4.94 10.67
C LYS A 201 15.07 -6.38 11.00
N ILE A 202 14.42 -6.60 12.16
CA ILE A 202 13.96 -7.92 12.58
C ILE A 202 12.85 -8.51 11.67
N ARG A 203 12.10 -7.65 10.95
CA ARG A 203 11.01 -8.06 10.05
C ARG A 203 11.47 -8.35 8.62
N ARG A 204 12.73 -8.01 8.28
CA ARG A 204 13.31 -8.22 6.94
C ARG A 204 13.20 -9.65 6.40
N PRO A 205 13.51 -10.73 7.16
CA PRO A 205 13.38 -12.09 6.61
C PRO A 205 11.94 -12.43 6.22
N ALA A 206 10.95 -12.02 7.03
CA ALA A 206 9.55 -12.21 6.71
C ALA A 206 9.13 -11.43 5.45
N TYR A 207 9.64 -10.22 5.26
CA TYR A 207 9.43 -9.47 4.02
C TYR A 207 10.05 -10.18 2.83
N ILE A 208 11.32 -10.57 2.89
CA ILE A 208 12.01 -11.27 1.78
C ILE A 208 11.19 -12.50 1.34
N LEU A 209 10.79 -13.35 2.29
CA LEU A 209 9.96 -14.52 2.01
C LEU A 209 8.61 -14.15 1.39
N ALA A 210 7.93 -13.11 1.90
CA ALA A 210 6.67 -12.65 1.33
C ALA A 210 6.85 -12.15 -0.11
N PHE A 211 7.89 -11.37 -0.40
CA PHE A 211 8.19 -10.88 -1.75
C PHE A 211 8.52 -12.02 -2.72
N THR A 212 9.31 -12.99 -2.29
CA THR A 212 9.57 -14.21 -3.08
C THR A 212 8.29 -14.99 -3.34
N GLY A 213 7.46 -15.21 -2.32
CA GLY A 213 6.17 -15.90 -2.45
C GLY A 213 5.21 -15.20 -3.41
N VAL A 214 5.03 -13.88 -3.27
CA VAL A 214 4.19 -13.06 -4.17
C VAL A 214 4.71 -13.14 -5.61
N THR A 215 6.02 -13.01 -5.81
CA THR A 215 6.62 -13.03 -7.15
C THR A 215 6.40 -14.39 -7.83
N LEU A 216 6.64 -15.49 -7.12
CA LEU A 216 6.40 -16.85 -7.64
C LEU A 216 4.92 -17.08 -7.93
N HIS A 217 4.02 -16.59 -7.06
CA HIS A 217 2.59 -16.72 -7.27
C HIS A 217 2.12 -15.94 -8.51
N MET A 218 2.55 -14.68 -8.67
CA MET A 218 2.24 -13.85 -9.84
C MET A 218 2.82 -14.43 -11.12
N LEU A 219 4.04 -14.98 -11.07
CA LEU A 219 4.66 -15.68 -12.20
C LEU A 219 3.88 -16.94 -12.57
N GLY A 220 3.41 -17.70 -11.58
CA GLY A 220 2.55 -18.87 -11.79
C GLY A 220 1.23 -18.51 -12.48
N LEU A 221 0.59 -17.40 -12.10
CA LEU A 221 -0.63 -16.89 -12.75
C LEU A 221 -0.35 -16.48 -14.21
N LEU A 222 0.77 -15.79 -14.47
CA LEU A 222 1.20 -15.42 -15.82
C LEU A 222 1.41 -16.67 -16.70
N PHE A 223 2.15 -17.66 -16.20
CA PHE A 223 2.37 -18.93 -16.89
C PHE A 223 1.06 -19.66 -17.18
N LYS A 224 0.10 -19.60 -16.24
CA LYS A 224 -1.21 -20.21 -16.43
C LYS A 224 -1.97 -19.56 -17.58
N ILE A 225 -1.98 -18.23 -17.66
CA ILE A 225 -2.65 -17.48 -18.73
C ILE A 225 -1.98 -17.74 -20.09
N GLN A 226 -0.65 -17.86 -20.11
CA GLN A 226 0.13 -18.15 -21.31
C GLN A 226 0.18 -19.65 -21.66
N HIS A 227 -0.49 -20.51 -20.90
CA HIS A 227 -0.48 -21.97 -21.07
C HIS A 227 0.93 -22.58 -21.04
N TRP A 228 1.85 -21.95 -20.32
CA TRP A 228 3.22 -22.42 -20.17
C TRP A 228 3.31 -23.57 -19.15
N PRO A 229 4.26 -24.50 -19.34
CA PRO A 229 4.48 -25.61 -18.42
C PRO A 229 4.90 -25.10 -17.03
N TYR A 230 4.71 -25.92 -15.99
CA TYR A 230 5.07 -25.60 -14.60
C TYR A 230 4.23 -24.51 -13.89
N SER A 231 3.18 -23.98 -14.52
CA SER A 231 2.27 -23.01 -13.87
C SER A 231 1.73 -23.51 -12.51
N GLY A 232 1.31 -24.77 -12.44
CA GLY A 232 0.81 -25.38 -11.20
C GLY A 232 1.87 -25.43 -10.09
N LEU A 233 3.11 -25.80 -10.42
CA LEU A 233 4.22 -25.85 -9.46
C LEU A 233 4.56 -24.47 -8.89
N LEU A 234 4.60 -23.45 -9.75
CA LEU A 234 4.87 -22.06 -9.33
C LEU A 234 3.76 -21.52 -8.42
N LEU A 235 2.49 -21.79 -8.77
CA LEU A 235 1.34 -21.35 -7.97
C LEU A 235 1.35 -21.97 -6.57
N THR A 236 1.53 -23.30 -6.47
CA THR A 236 1.53 -24.00 -5.17
C THR A 236 2.73 -23.63 -4.33
N THR A 237 3.92 -23.54 -4.93
CA THR A 237 5.15 -23.13 -4.23
C THR A 237 5.03 -21.69 -3.72
N GLY A 238 4.56 -20.78 -4.56
CA GLY A 238 4.32 -19.38 -4.19
C GLY A 238 3.35 -19.26 -3.02
N MET A 239 2.20 -19.94 -3.08
CA MET A 239 1.21 -19.94 -1.98
C MET A 239 1.78 -20.52 -0.68
N THR A 240 2.54 -21.61 -0.77
CA THR A 240 3.15 -22.26 0.40
C THR A 240 4.13 -21.30 1.09
N ILE A 241 5.02 -20.65 0.33
CA ILE A 241 5.96 -19.68 0.87
C ILE A 241 5.21 -18.50 1.51
N LEU A 242 4.18 -17.96 0.85
CA LEU A 242 3.46 -16.76 1.27
C LEU A 242 2.63 -17.00 2.54
N PHE A 243 1.81 -18.06 2.56
CA PHE A 243 0.80 -18.28 3.60
C PHE A 243 1.22 -19.27 4.68
N VAL A 244 2.11 -20.23 4.38
CA VAL A 244 2.58 -21.22 5.38
C VAL A 244 3.86 -20.75 6.08
N ILE A 245 4.72 -20.00 5.40
CA ILE A 245 6.02 -19.58 5.94
C ILE A 245 6.04 -18.08 6.28
N ALA A 246 5.83 -17.21 5.29
CA ALA A 246 6.05 -15.78 5.44
C ALA A 246 5.01 -15.12 6.37
N LEU A 247 3.72 -15.44 6.20
CA LEU A 247 2.64 -14.87 7.01
C LEU A 247 2.74 -15.27 8.50
N PRO A 248 2.92 -16.56 8.88
CA PRO A 248 3.15 -16.92 10.27
C PRO A 248 4.41 -16.28 10.87
N LEU A 249 5.51 -16.24 10.12
CA LEU A 249 6.74 -15.58 10.58
C LEU A 249 6.52 -14.07 10.81
N TYR A 250 5.84 -13.39 9.89
CA TYR A 250 5.54 -11.96 10.02
C TYR A 250 4.65 -11.69 11.24
N THR A 251 3.59 -12.48 11.41
CA THR A 251 2.64 -12.30 12.50
C THR A 251 3.26 -12.59 13.85
N TRP A 252 4.07 -13.65 13.95
CA TRP A 252 4.84 -13.97 15.15
C TRP A 252 5.79 -12.83 15.52
N ILE A 253 6.62 -12.33 14.58
CA ILE A 253 7.56 -11.24 14.87
C ILE A 253 6.84 -9.94 15.27
N LYS A 254 5.68 -9.64 14.67
CA LYS A 254 4.98 -8.37 14.90
C LYS A 254 4.11 -8.37 16.17
N TRP A 255 3.51 -9.49 16.55
CA TRP A 255 2.53 -9.55 17.65
C TRP A 255 2.88 -10.52 18.78
N LYS A 256 4.07 -11.15 18.80
CA LYS A 256 4.45 -12.10 19.88
C LYS A 256 4.34 -11.51 21.31
N ASP A 257 4.59 -10.22 21.47
CA ASP A 257 4.64 -9.56 22.79
C ASP A 257 3.33 -8.81 23.12
N GLU A 258 2.34 -8.86 22.23
CA GLU A 258 1.09 -8.11 22.36
C GLU A 258 0.05 -8.95 23.11
N LYS A 259 -0.49 -8.40 24.20
CA LYS A 259 -1.49 -9.10 25.03
C LYS A 259 -2.87 -9.20 24.38
N ASN A 260 -3.19 -8.28 23.47
CA ASN A 260 -4.51 -8.17 22.85
C ASN A 260 -4.44 -8.34 21.34
N VAL A 261 -5.47 -8.97 20.76
CA VAL A 261 -5.61 -9.08 19.31
C VAL A 261 -5.94 -7.71 18.73
N LYS A 262 -5.05 -7.18 17.88
CA LYS A 262 -5.27 -5.91 17.16
C LYS A 262 -6.12 -6.14 15.92
N ALA A 263 -6.97 -5.18 15.57
CA ALA A 263 -7.78 -5.24 14.35
C ALA A 263 -6.93 -5.45 13.07
N GLU A 264 -5.73 -4.87 13.02
CA GLU A 264 -4.76 -5.08 11.94
C GLU A 264 -4.45 -6.57 11.68
N TYR A 265 -4.37 -7.38 12.73
CA TYR A 265 -4.13 -8.82 12.61
C TYR A 265 -5.34 -9.53 11.99
N ILE A 266 -6.55 -9.17 12.42
CA ILE A 266 -7.80 -9.73 11.88
C ILE A 266 -7.94 -9.38 10.40
N TYR A 267 -7.72 -8.12 10.02
CA TYR A 267 -7.78 -7.70 8.62
C TYR A 267 -6.73 -8.41 7.75
N LEU A 268 -5.52 -8.62 8.27
CA LEU A 268 -4.48 -9.37 7.58
C LEU A 268 -4.91 -10.81 7.31
N LEU A 269 -5.51 -11.49 8.29
CA LEU A 269 -6.01 -12.85 8.13
C LEU A 269 -7.16 -12.92 7.11
N ILE A 270 -8.13 -12.02 7.18
CA ILE A 270 -9.25 -11.97 6.22
C ILE A 270 -8.72 -11.73 4.80
N ALA A 271 -7.80 -10.77 4.62
CA ALA A 271 -7.18 -10.50 3.33
C ALA A 271 -6.40 -11.71 2.81
N SER A 272 -5.71 -12.44 3.69
CA SER A 272 -4.98 -13.66 3.31
C SER A 272 -5.91 -14.75 2.81
N LEU A 273 -7.06 -14.96 3.46
CA LEU A 273 -8.08 -15.93 3.05
C LEU A 273 -8.74 -15.54 1.72
N ALA A 274 -9.00 -14.25 1.52
CA ALA A 274 -9.58 -13.73 0.28
C ALA A 274 -8.68 -13.97 -0.95
N ILE A 275 -7.36 -14.13 -0.75
CA ILE A 275 -6.42 -14.48 -1.82
C ILE A 275 -6.23 -16.00 -1.89
N LEU A 276 -6.03 -16.67 -0.74
CA LEU A 276 -5.73 -18.10 -0.68
C LEU A 276 -6.85 -18.96 -1.29
N ILE A 277 -8.12 -18.69 -0.95
CA ILE A 277 -9.25 -19.52 -1.37
C ILE A 277 -9.41 -19.52 -2.91
N PRO A 278 -9.51 -18.35 -3.59
CA PRO A 278 -9.56 -18.34 -5.06
C PRO A 278 -8.34 -18.98 -5.71
N SER A 279 -7.14 -18.77 -5.17
CA SER A 279 -5.91 -19.33 -5.74
C SER A 279 -5.86 -20.86 -5.65
N VAL A 280 -6.34 -21.45 -4.55
CA VAL A 280 -6.48 -22.90 -4.42
C VAL A 280 -7.52 -23.44 -5.40
N LEU A 281 -8.69 -22.79 -5.52
CA LEU A 281 -9.74 -23.18 -6.47
C LEU A 281 -9.25 -23.18 -7.91
N ILE A 282 -8.53 -22.12 -8.33
CA ILE A 282 -7.93 -22.03 -9.67
C ILE A 282 -6.98 -23.21 -9.92
N THR A 283 -6.19 -23.58 -8.91
CA THR A 283 -5.23 -24.67 -9.04
C THR A 283 -5.92 -26.04 -9.16
N ILE A 284 -7.00 -26.28 -8.40
CA ILE A 284 -7.73 -27.54 -8.42
C ILE A 284 -8.49 -27.72 -9.74
N ILE A 285 -9.28 -26.72 -10.15
CA ILE A 285 -10.14 -26.78 -11.35
C ILE A 285 -9.32 -27.07 -12.61
N THR A 286 -8.06 -26.65 -12.62
CA THR A 286 -7.23 -26.68 -13.83
C THR A 286 -6.22 -27.84 -13.85
N ASN A 287 -6.21 -28.68 -12.82
CA ASN A 287 -5.45 -29.94 -12.78
C ASN A 287 -6.38 -31.17 -12.97
N GLN A 288 -7.69 -30.95 -13.16
CA GLN A 288 -8.66 -31.91 -13.66
C GLN A 288 -8.79 -31.78 -15.18
#